data_AF-A0A2V3UTG5-F1
#
_entry.id   AF-A0A2V3UTG5-F1
#
_cell.length_a   1.000
_cell.length_b   1.000
_cell.length_c   1.000
_cell.angle_alpha   90.00
_cell.angle_beta   90.00
_cell.angle_gamma   90.00
#
_symmetry.space_group_name_H-M   'P 1'
#
loop_
_entity.id
_entity.type
_entity.pdbx_description
1 polymer ?
#
loop_
_entity_poly.entity_id
_entity_poly.type
_entity_poly.pdbx_seq_one_letter_code
_entity_poly.pdbx_strand_id
1 'polypeptide(L)'
;MHIDGNAVRIVAQDTRSSFASYDRAILDAARLSVTMLEASALSEVPAGDSQIALRAIHESTGHLLSARGSMVKLVGHLQSVKRRSNQAPMNVGCPGETPLSGSLQEDAPQAEPAFD
;
A
#
# COMPACT_ATOMS: atom_id res chain seq x y z
N MET A 1 -3.38 28.48 4.82
CA MET A 1 -4.45 27.56 5.26
C MET A 1 -4.04 26.92 6.58
N HIS A 2 -4.87 27.03 7.61
CA HIS A 2 -4.63 26.37 8.89
C HIS A 2 -5.24 24.96 8.89
N ILE A 3 -4.46 23.96 9.27
CA ILE A 3 -4.89 22.57 9.47
C ILE A 3 -4.34 22.12 10.82
N ASP A 4 -5.15 21.39 11.58
CA ASP A 4 -4.73 20.78 12.83
C ASP A 4 -3.66 19.70 12.60
N GLY A 5 -2.57 19.76 13.38
CA GLY A 5 -1.44 18.85 13.21
C GLY A 5 -1.76 17.40 13.61
N ASN A 6 -2.67 17.19 14.58
CA ASN A 6 -3.09 15.85 14.98
C ASN A 6 -3.94 15.20 13.88
N ALA A 7 -4.84 15.96 13.25
CA ALA A 7 -5.62 15.51 12.10
C ALA A 7 -4.73 15.03 10.94
N VAL A 8 -3.61 15.74 10.64
CA VAL A 8 -2.66 15.30 9.60
C VAL A 8 -2.03 13.95 9.94
N ARG A 9 -1.67 13.70 11.21
CA ARG A 9 -1.09 12.41 11.63
C ARG A 9 -2.10 11.26 11.54
N ILE A 10 -3.34 11.50 11.99
CA ILE A 10 -4.42 10.50 11.92
C ILE A 10 -4.68 10.12 10.46
N VAL A 11 -4.89 11.10 9.58
CA VAL A 11 -5.13 10.85 8.16
C VAL A 11 -3.96 10.10 7.51
N ALA A 12 -2.71 10.44 7.86
CA ALA A 12 -1.55 9.72 7.36
C ALA A 12 -1.50 8.26 7.84
N GLN A 13 -1.84 8.00 9.11
CA GLN A 13 -1.92 6.66 9.68
C GLN A 13 -3.03 5.84 9.02
N ASP A 14 -4.23 6.39 8.90
CA ASP A 14 -5.38 5.72 8.29
C ASP A 14 -5.14 5.38 6.82
N THR A 15 -4.44 6.28 6.11
CA THR A 15 -4.07 6.04 4.71
C THR A 15 -3.09 4.87 4.59
N ARG A 16 -2.07 4.80 5.46
CA ARG A 16 -1.14 3.64 5.49
C ARG A 16 -1.86 2.34 5.83
N SER A 17 -2.74 2.37 6.83
CA SER A 17 -3.55 1.21 7.22
C SER A 17 -4.40 0.72 6.03
N SER A 18 -5.02 1.64 5.31
CA SER A 18 -5.83 1.34 4.13
C SER A 18 -5.01 0.68 3.01
N PHE A 19 -3.80 1.17 2.72
CA PHE A 19 -2.90 0.51 1.76
C PHE A 19 -2.56 -0.92 2.18
N ALA A 20 -2.20 -1.13 3.45
CA ALA A 20 -1.90 -2.46 3.96
C ALA A 20 -3.11 -3.40 3.84
N SER A 21 -4.32 -2.91 4.07
CA SER A 21 -5.55 -3.69 3.86
C SER A 21 -5.77 -4.05 2.38
N TYR A 22 -5.58 -3.11 1.46
CA TYR A 22 -5.70 -3.40 0.02
C TYR A 22 -4.64 -4.39 -0.46
N ASP A 23 -3.38 -4.22 -0.03
CA ASP A 23 -2.28 -5.11 -0.39
C ASP A 23 -2.54 -6.54 0.10
N ARG A 24 -3.07 -6.68 1.33
CA ARG A 24 -3.48 -7.97 1.86
C ARG A 24 -4.64 -8.59 1.08
N ALA A 25 -5.68 -7.81 0.77
CA ALA A 25 -6.82 -8.29 0.00
C ALA A 25 -6.41 -8.75 -1.42
N ILE A 26 -5.49 -8.04 -2.07
CA ILE A 26 -4.94 -8.43 -3.38
C ILE A 26 -4.16 -9.74 -3.28
N LEU A 27 -3.34 -9.89 -2.24
CA LEU A 27 -2.61 -11.15 -1.98
C LEU A 27 -3.57 -12.32 -1.76
N ASP A 28 -4.61 -12.13 -0.96
CA ASP A 28 -5.60 -13.16 -0.66
C ASP A 28 -6.41 -13.55 -1.91
N ALA A 29 -6.74 -12.58 -2.78
CA ALA A 29 -7.41 -12.86 -4.06
C ALA A 29 -6.50 -13.63 -5.05
N ALA A 30 -5.19 -13.33 -5.07
CA ALA A 30 -4.23 -14.09 -5.86
C ALA A 30 -4.14 -15.55 -5.37
N ARG A 31 -4.09 -15.76 -4.05
CA ARG A 31 -4.12 -17.11 -3.46
C ARG A 31 -5.40 -17.86 -3.80
N LEU A 32 -6.55 -17.20 -3.71
CA LEU A 32 -7.83 -17.79 -4.08
C LEU A 32 -7.86 -18.26 -5.54
N SER A 33 -7.27 -17.49 -6.45
CA SER A 33 -7.14 -17.87 -7.86
C SER A 33 -6.33 -19.16 -8.03
N VAL A 34 -5.21 -19.28 -7.32
CA VAL A 34 -4.38 -20.50 -7.30
C VAL A 34 -5.17 -21.68 -6.75
N THR A 35 -5.79 -21.52 -5.58
CA THR A 35 -6.60 -22.58 -4.97
C THR A 35 -7.73 -23.05 -5.87
N MET A 36 -8.39 -22.14 -6.61
CA MET A 36 -9.44 -22.52 -7.56
C MET A 36 -8.90 -23.36 -8.72
N LEU A 37 -7.72 -23.04 -9.25
CA LEU A 37 -7.07 -23.81 -10.31
C LEU A 37 -6.69 -25.21 -9.81
N GLU A 38 -6.09 -25.30 -8.62
CA GLU A 38 -5.72 -26.57 -7.98
C GLU A 38 -6.96 -27.44 -7.71
N ALA A 39 -8.02 -26.86 -7.14
CA ALA A 39 -9.27 -27.56 -6.86
C ALA A 39 -9.93 -28.07 -8.15
N SER A 40 -9.96 -27.25 -9.21
CA SER A 40 -10.53 -27.63 -10.51
C SER A 40 -9.77 -28.80 -11.15
N ALA A 41 -8.45 -28.82 -11.02
CA ALA A 41 -7.62 -29.91 -11.52
C ALA A 41 -7.87 -31.25 -10.79
N LEU A 42 -8.25 -31.20 -9.51
CA LEU A 42 -8.49 -32.38 -8.69
C LEU A 42 -9.95 -32.88 -8.72
N SER A 43 -10.92 -32.03 -9.08
CA SER A 43 -12.33 -32.26 -8.74
C SER A 43 -13.26 -32.53 -9.93
N GLU A 44 -12.75 -32.92 -11.11
CA GLU A 44 -13.55 -33.13 -12.34
C GLU A 44 -14.55 -31.98 -12.65
N VAL A 45 -14.23 -30.75 -12.21
CA VAL A 45 -15.12 -29.59 -12.40
C VAL A 45 -15.19 -29.31 -13.89
N PRO A 46 -16.39 -29.20 -14.48
CA PRO A 46 -16.53 -28.81 -15.88
C PRO A 46 -15.79 -27.49 -16.15
N ALA A 47 -15.04 -27.45 -17.25
CA ALA A 47 -14.20 -26.29 -17.59
C ALA A 47 -14.99 -24.98 -17.69
N GLY A 48 -16.27 -25.03 -18.06
CA GLY A 48 -17.16 -23.86 -18.09
C GLY A 48 -17.40 -23.28 -16.69
N ASP A 49 -17.67 -24.13 -15.71
CA ASP A 49 -17.99 -23.70 -14.34
C ASP A 49 -16.76 -23.14 -13.63
N SER A 50 -15.60 -23.79 -13.79
CA SER A 50 -14.34 -23.27 -13.25
C SER A 50 -13.94 -21.95 -13.89
N GLN A 51 -14.17 -21.77 -15.19
CA GLN A 51 -13.92 -20.50 -15.88
C GLN A 51 -14.85 -19.38 -15.40
N ILE A 52 -16.10 -19.66 -15.06
CA ILE A 52 -17.02 -18.68 -14.46
C ILE A 52 -16.48 -18.21 -13.11
N ALA A 53 -16.06 -19.13 -12.24
CA ALA A 53 -15.48 -18.80 -10.94
C ALA A 53 -14.19 -17.96 -11.07
N LEU A 54 -13.27 -18.38 -11.94
CA LEU A 54 -12.02 -17.65 -12.19
C LEU A 54 -12.28 -16.23 -12.73
N ARG A 55 -13.29 -16.06 -13.58
CA ARG A 55 -13.68 -14.74 -14.09
C ARG A 55 -14.19 -13.83 -12.98
N ALA A 56 -15.03 -14.34 -12.09
CA ALA A 56 -15.54 -13.58 -10.95
C ALA A 56 -14.41 -13.16 -9.99
N ILE A 57 -13.46 -14.06 -9.71
CA ILE A 57 -12.28 -13.74 -8.89
C ILE A 57 -11.43 -12.65 -9.57
N HIS A 58 -11.20 -12.76 -10.87
CA HIS A 58 -10.44 -11.78 -11.63
C HIS A 58 -11.10 -10.38 -11.61
N GLU A 59 -12.41 -10.30 -11.85
CA GLU A 59 -13.16 -9.05 -11.82
C GLU A 59 -13.10 -8.39 -10.43
N SER A 60 -13.34 -9.16 -9.37
CA SER A 60 -13.21 -8.70 -7.99
C SER A 60 -11.80 -8.18 -7.68
N THR A 61 -10.76 -8.88 -8.14
CA THR A 61 -9.36 -8.44 -8.00
C THR A 61 -9.11 -7.12 -8.74
N GLY A 62 -9.70 -6.95 -9.93
CA GLY A 62 -9.65 -5.70 -10.69
C GLY A 62 -10.24 -4.50 -9.93
N HIS A 63 -11.34 -4.72 -9.19
CA HIS A 63 -11.91 -3.68 -8.32
C HIS A 63 -10.98 -3.31 -7.16
N LEU A 64 -10.32 -4.28 -6.52
CA LEU A 64 -9.33 -4.02 -5.46
C LEU A 64 -8.16 -3.18 -5.97
N LEU A 65 -7.60 -3.55 -7.12
CA LEU A 65 -6.51 -2.79 -7.77
C LEU A 65 -6.94 -1.36 -8.11
N SER A 66 -8.18 -1.18 -8.60
CA SER A 66 -8.75 0.12 -8.92
C SER A 66 -8.95 0.99 -7.67
N ALA A 67 -9.44 0.41 -6.58
CA ALA A 67 -9.58 1.09 -5.29
C ALA A 67 -8.21 1.53 -4.74
N ARG A 68 -7.22 0.64 -4.77
CA ARG A 68 -5.83 0.96 -4.38
C ARG A 68 -5.24 2.09 -5.24
N GLY A 69 -5.45 2.06 -6.56
CA GLY A 69 -5.01 3.14 -7.46
C GLY A 69 -5.65 4.49 -7.13
N SER A 70 -6.92 4.48 -6.69
CA SER A 70 -7.62 5.68 -6.24
C SER A 70 -7.01 6.25 -4.95
N MET A 71 -6.56 5.40 -4.02
CA MET A 71 -5.83 5.82 -2.82
C MET A 71 -4.49 6.50 -3.15
N VAL A 72 -3.77 6.05 -4.17
CA VAL A 72 -2.53 6.72 -4.62
C VAL A 72 -2.82 8.16 -5.06
N LYS A 73 -3.89 8.36 -5.83
CA LYS A 73 -4.33 9.70 -6.25
C LYS A 73 -4.75 10.56 -5.06
N LEU A 74 -5.46 9.98 -4.10
CA LEU A 74 -5.85 10.64 -2.85
C LEU A 74 -4.61 11.12 -2.08
N VAL A 75 -3.60 10.26 -1.87
CA VAL A 75 -2.34 10.65 -1.21
C VAL A 75 -1.68 11.83 -1.91
N GLY A 76 -1.57 11.79 -3.23
CA GLY A 76 -0.98 12.90 -4.00
C GLY A 76 -1.74 14.21 -3.79
N HIS A 77 -3.08 14.16 -3.74
CA HIS A 77 -3.90 15.31 -3.43
C HIS A 77 -3.67 15.82 -1.99
N LEU A 78 -3.67 14.93 -0.99
CA LEU A 78 -3.43 15.26 0.41
C LEU A 78 -2.04 15.87 0.64
N GLN A 79 -1.01 15.37 -0.04
CA GLN A 79 0.33 15.96 -0.02
C GLN A 79 0.34 17.38 -0.59
N SER A 80 -0.37 17.62 -1.68
CA SER A 80 -0.52 18.97 -2.27
C SER A 80 -1.26 19.93 -1.33
N VAL A 81 -2.27 19.44 -0.59
CA VAL A 81 -2.97 20.20 0.46
C VAL A 81 -2.02 20.51 1.63
N LYS A 82 -1.29 19.51 2.15
CA LYS A 82 -0.31 19.69 3.24
C LYS A 82 0.76 20.72 2.88
N ARG A 83 1.31 20.66 1.66
CA ARG A 83 2.35 21.59 1.18
C ARG A 83 1.88 23.04 1.14
N ARG A 84 0.57 23.28 0.99
CA ARG A 84 -0.04 24.63 0.96
C ARG A 84 -0.58 25.07 2.33
N SER A 85 -0.38 24.30 3.40
CA SER A 85 -0.85 24.61 4.75
C SER A 85 0.30 24.94 5.70
N ASN A 86 -0.05 25.35 6.92
CA ASN A 86 0.90 25.49 8.03
C ASN A 86 1.54 24.16 8.47
N GLN A 87 1.13 23.02 7.90
CA GLN A 87 1.66 21.69 8.17
C GLN A 87 2.69 21.22 7.12
N ALA A 88 3.10 22.11 6.20
CA ALA A 88 4.16 21.84 5.24
C ALA A 88 5.44 21.23 5.85
N PRO A 89 5.99 21.72 7.00
CA PRO A 89 7.21 21.15 7.58
C PRO A 89 6.99 19.82 8.31
N MET A 90 5.73 19.39 8.53
CA MET A 90 5.45 18.16 9.27
C MET A 90 5.84 16.93 8.44
N ASN A 91 6.76 16.10 8.95
CA ASN A 91 7.00 14.78 8.38
C ASN A 91 5.99 13.77 8.96
N VAL A 92 5.18 13.16 8.09
CA VAL A 92 4.20 12.13 8.47
C VAL A 92 4.49 10.78 7.82
N GLY A 93 5.64 10.63 7.14
CA GLY A 93 6.00 9.49 6.30
C GLY A 93 5.12 9.39 5.05
N CYS A 94 5.71 9.13 3.87
CA CYS A 94 4.87 8.89 2.69
C CYS A 94 4.43 7.41 2.65
N PRO A 95 3.15 7.14 2.35
CA PRO A 95 2.69 5.80 1.94
C PRO A 95 3.30 5.30 0.62
N GLY A 96 4.25 6.06 0.04
CA GLY A 96 4.88 5.81 -1.26
C GLY A 96 6.34 6.25 -1.29
N GLU A 97 7.03 6.35 -0.14
CA GLU A 97 8.50 6.26 -0.19
C GLU A 97 8.81 4.81 -0.51
N THR A 98 8.84 4.47 -1.80
CA THR A 98 9.51 3.25 -2.23
C THR A 98 10.92 3.25 -1.62
N PRO A 99 11.36 2.17 -0.95
CA PRO A 99 12.72 2.05 -0.42
C PRO A 99 13.72 1.76 -1.54
N LEU A 100 13.78 2.64 -2.54
CA LEU A 100 14.75 2.58 -3.65
C LEU A 100 15.62 3.83 -3.76
N SER A 101 15.60 4.72 -2.75
CA SER A 101 16.57 5.82 -2.63
C SER A 101 17.15 5.97 -1.22
N GLY A 102 17.10 4.90 -0.43
CA GLY A 102 17.66 4.86 0.92
C GLY A 102 18.44 3.57 1.18
N SER A 103 19.16 3.07 0.18
CA SER A 103 20.24 2.13 0.42
C SER A 103 21.40 2.93 1.00
N LEU A 104 21.81 2.57 2.22
CA LEU A 104 23.00 3.06 2.93
C LEU A 104 22.87 4.44 3.59
N GLN A 105 22.11 4.50 4.68
CA GLN A 105 22.62 5.28 5.81
C GLN A 105 23.60 4.34 6.54
N GLU A 106 24.87 4.41 6.12
CA GLU A 106 25.99 3.86 6.88
C GLU A 106 25.91 4.41 8.30
N ASP A 107 25.71 3.52 9.27
CA ASP A 107 26.12 3.72 10.65
C ASP A 107 27.64 3.96 10.62
N ALA A 108 28.04 5.22 10.51
CA ALA A 108 29.41 5.62 10.79
C ALA A 108 29.58 5.58 12.32
N PRO A 109 30.50 4.74 12.86
CA PRO A 109 30.80 4.76 14.27
C PRO A 109 31.32 6.15 14.64
N GLN A 110 30.80 6.72 15.73
CA GLN A 110 31.35 7.92 16.33
C GLN A 110 32.83 7.66 16.68
N ALA A 111 33.74 8.27 15.91
CA ALA A 111 35.14 8.35 16.26
C ALA A 111 35.26 9.18 17.55
N GLU A 112 35.71 8.54 18.62
CA GLU A 112 36.19 9.22 19.83
C GLU A 112 37.29 10.23 19.44
N PRO A 113 37.24 11.48 19.92
CA PRO A 113 38.39 12.37 19.78
C PRO A 113 39.48 11.99 20.79
N ALA A 114 40.68 11.93 20.22
CA ALA A 114 42.00 11.72 20.79
C ALA A 114 42.35 12.52 22.07
N PHE A 115 43.08 11.83 22.96
CA PHE A 115 44.27 12.22 23.74
C PHE A 115 44.37 13.62 24.38
N ASP A 116 44.63 13.60 25.70
CA ASP A 116 45.73 14.34 26.37
C ASP A 116 46.41 13.40 27.38
#